data_AF-A0AAE6QD18-F1
#
_entry.id   AF-A0AAE6QD18-F1
#
_cell.length_a   1.000
_cell.length_b   1.000
_cell.length_c   1.000
_cell.angle_alpha   90.00
_cell.angle_beta   90.00
_cell.angle_gamma   90.00
#
_symmetry.space_group_name_H-M   'P 1'
#
loop_
_entity.id
_entity.type
_entity.pdbx_description
1 polymer ?
#
loop_
_entity_poly.entity_id
_entity_poly.type
_entity_poly.pdbx_seq_one_letter_code
_entity_poly.pdbx_strand_id
1 'polypeptide(L)'
;MIKISNTKVLTFILFVILGLTILMFMMLHRQFGSNLPSYVHNSFIVILVGLGIAFASSLISCILYSSGVAIKYKTQSLKVNLKKQIPLFIHFSPEELSKIDTRDNVVTLSCDKSGAGYTVDIKQNCGLLPDMDMKLKSSSISLLLSEEDIQNMQNASGLCIVLESEDLELLRNIRPSITKIGLNNNKLSLSFSYAKIDDDTQNVKYFPEDFRDVLMARVINTDSSISLSKNITVHDMMISCILLEFPDEIPDRDFWLENTPKGRVVLSFFKMFNCDSNSLYINKELKSKVEYINQYMSNHKVEPDYESSQYIFSEIKRIYMDYSCERNCYEFLHNDYYVDIFGGGISSVILSCIRSNDIYKYIYALCTYNINEQDKQTDKFICDILNNEKHYSIVTSVCRYLETKKYNSTFSKVMRYDKIQNCKLSEILDVLGIHGEVSVEKLVTAAKEHVMKICKKQELFYVNNSMTLNVRVKNVVMYDDKRKVSDVCSKTKDGHIFAYPSPSPRIF
;
A
#
# COMPACT_ATOMS: atom_id res chain seq x y z
N MET A 1 -17.36 18.86 -12.61
CA MET A 1 -17.71 17.87 -13.65
C MET A 1 -18.78 18.38 -14.63
N ILE A 2 -19.88 19.02 -14.19
CA ILE A 2 -20.92 19.60 -15.06
C ILE A 2 -20.40 20.74 -15.98
N LYS A 3 -19.40 21.52 -15.54
CA LYS A 3 -18.93 22.71 -16.27
C LYS A 3 -18.30 22.43 -17.65
N ILE A 4 -17.60 21.30 -17.84
CA ILE A 4 -16.81 21.02 -19.06
C ILE A 4 -17.70 20.51 -20.21
N SER A 5 -18.63 19.59 -19.91
CA SER A 5 -19.63 19.14 -20.88
C SER A 5 -20.50 20.30 -21.36
N ASN A 6 -20.90 21.18 -20.43
CA ASN A 6 -21.68 22.38 -20.75
C ASN A 6 -20.93 23.37 -21.66
N THR A 7 -19.60 23.48 -21.55
CA THR A 7 -18.81 24.37 -22.42
C THR A 7 -18.66 23.82 -23.84
N LYS A 8 -18.50 22.49 -24.00
CA LYS A 8 -18.48 21.84 -25.33
C LYS A 8 -19.82 22.01 -26.05
N VAL A 9 -20.92 21.71 -25.35
CA VAL A 9 -22.29 21.86 -25.87
C VAL A 9 -22.60 23.32 -26.22
N LEU A 10 -22.23 24.27 -25.35
CA LEU A 10 -22.41 25.69 -25.61
C LEU A 10 -21.63 26.15 -26.85
N THR A 11 -20.37 25.72 -26.99
CA THR A 11 -19.54 26.06 -28.16
C THR A 11 -20.15 25.54 -29.45
N PHE A 12 -20.70 24.31 -29.44
CA PHE A 12 -21.39 23.73 -30.59
C PHE A 12 -22.68 24.49 -30.94
N ILE A 13 -23.50 24.83 -29.95
CA ILE A 13 -24.73 25.62 -30.15
C ILE A 13 -24.40 27.00 -30.74
N LEU A 14 -23.38 27.68 -30.20
CA LEU A 14 -22.94 28.98 -30.71
C LEU A 14 -22.42 28.90 -32.15
N PHE A 15 -21.72 27.82 -32.52
CA PHE A 15 -21.28 27.58 -33.88
C PHE A 15 -22.47 27.45 -34.86
N VAL A 16 -23.50 26.68 -34.48
CA VAL A 16 -24.72 26.50 -35.30
C VAL A 16 -25.49 27.82 -35.44
N ILE A 17 -25.68 28.56 -34.34
CA ILE A 17 -26.36 29.87 -34.37
C ILE A 17 -25.60 30.86 -35.25
N LEU A 18 -24.27 30.93 -35.12
CA LEU A 18 -23.44 31.80 -35.94
C LEU A 18 -23.58 31.43 -37.42
N GLY A 19 -23.52 30.14 -37.77
CA GLY A 19 -23.71 29.65 -39.14
C GLY A 19 -25.07 29.99 -39.72
N LEU A 20 -26.15 29.79 -38.96
CA LEU A 20 -27.52 30.15 -39.36
C LEU A 20 -27.68 31.66 -39.55
N THR A 21 -27.06 32.46 -38.69
CA THR A 21 -27.13 33.93 -38.77
C THR A 21 -26.42 34.45 -40.02
N ILE A 22 -25.25 33.88 -40.36
CA ILE A 22 -24.53 34.19 -41.61
C ILE A 22 -25.36 33.80 -42.83
N LEU A 23 -25.96 32.60 -42.83
CA LEU A 23 -26.84 32.13 -43.91
C LEU A 23 -28.05 33.04 -44.10
N MET A 24 -28.73 33.41 -43.02
CA MET A 24 -29.87 34.34 -43.05
C MET A 24 -29.46 35.70 -43.61
N PHE A 25 -28.31 36.24 -43.18
CA PHE A 25 -27.78 37.49 -43.71
C PHE A 25 -27.50 37.39 -45.22
N MET A 26 -26.87 36.31 -45.67
CA MET A 26 -26.60 36.07 -47.09
C MET A 26 -27.88 35.94 -47.93
N MET A 27 -28.92 35.27 -47.41
CA MET A 27 -30.22 35.15 -48.08
C MET A 27 -30.92 36.51 -48.18
N LEU A 28 -30.95 37.28 -47.09
CA LEU A 28 -31.52 38.63 -47.05
C LEU A 28 -30.78 39.57 -48.01
N HIS A 29 -29.45 39.52 -48.01
CA HIS A 29 -28.63 40.31 -48.93
C HIS A 29 -28.84 39.88 -50.39
N ARG A 30 -29.02 38.59 -50.67
CA ARG A 30 -29.33 38.10 -52.02
C ARG A 30 -30.71 38.53 -52.51
N GLN A 31 -31.70 38.58 -51.61
CA GLN A 31 -33.08 38.93 -51.95
C GLN A 31 -33.28 40.44 -52.13
N PHE A 32 -32.62 41.26 -51.31
CA PHE A 32 -32.84 42.70 -51.28
C PHE A 32 -31.65 43.53 -51.81
N GLY A 33 -30.47 42.95 -51.95
CA GLY A 33 -29.27 43.62 -52.47
C GLY A 33 -28.99 44.95 -51.77
N SER A 34 -28.80 46.01 -52.56
CA SER A 34 -28.60 47.38 -52.08
C SER A 34 -29.85 48.04 -51.48
N ASN A 35 -31.03 47.42 -51.61
CA ASN A 35 -32.29 47.95 -51.07
C ASN A 35 -32.55 47.50 -49.63
N LEU A 36 -31.63 46.75 -49.01
CA LEU A 36 -31.72 46.38 -47.60
C LEU A 36 -31.52 47.65 -46.74
N PRO A 37 -32.48 48.02 -45.87
CA PRO A 37 -32.34 49.22 -45.06
C PRO A 37 -31.08 49.18 -44.18
N SER A 38 -30.34 50.29 -44.11
CA SER A 38 -29.05 50.35 -43.41
C SER A 38 -29.14 49.99 -41.93
N TYR A 39 -30.28 50.23 -41.28
CA TYR A 39 -30.49 49.82 -39.88
C TYR A 39 -30.57 48.29 -39.71
N VAL A 40 -31.14 47.57 -40.69
CA VAL A 40 -31.18 46.09 -40.69
C VAL A 40 -29.77 45.55 -40.91
N HIS A 41 -29.04 46.12 -41.86
CA HIS A 41 -27.65 45.75 -42.15
C HIS A 41 -26.74 45.92 -40.92
N ASN A 42 -26.79 47.10 -40.27
CA ASN A 42 -26.00 47.39 -39.08
C ASN A 42 -26.38 46.51 -37.89
N SER A 43 -27.67 46.18 -37.71
CA SER A 43 -28.12 45.27 -36.65
C SER A 43 -27.56 43.86 -36.83
N PHE A 44 -27.51 43.34 -38.06
CA PHE A 44 -26.89 42.05 -38.35
C PHE A 44 -25.40 42.03 -38.06
N ILE A 45 -24.68 43.11 -38.38
CA ILE A 45 -23.25 43.24 -38.07
C ILE A 45 -23.02 43.20 -36.56
N VAL A 46 -23.79 43.96 -35.78
CA VAL A 46 -23.67 43.97 -34.31
C VAL A 46 -23.95 42.59 -33.72
N ILE A 47 -24.97 41.88 -34.20
CA ILE A 47 -25.30 40.51 -33.77
C ILE A 47 -24.15 39.54 -34.15
N LEU A 48 -23.61 39.62 -35.35
CA LEU A 48 -22.50 38.78 -35.80
C LEU A 48 -21.23 39.01 -34.97
N VAL A 49 -20.90 40.27 -34.67
CA VAL A 49 -19.75 40.61 -33.82
C VAL A 49 -19.97 40.08 -32.40
N GLY A 50 -21.15 40.27 -31.82
CA GLY A 50 -21.49 39.75 -30.49
C GLY A 50 -21.42 38.22 -30.41
N LEU A 51 -22.02 37.51 -31.38
CA LEU A 51 -21.95 36.06 -31.49
C LEU A 51 -20.52 35.56 -31.74
N GLY A 52 -19.73 36.28 -32.53
CA GLY A 52 -18.33 35.97 -32.80
C GLY A 52 -17.46 36.04 -31.53
N ILE A 53 -17.62 37.09 -30.73
CA ILE A 53 -16.92 37.23 -29.44
C ILE A 53 -17.36 36.14 -28.45
N ALA A 54 -18.66 35.86 -28.37
CA ALA A 54 -19.20 34.78 -27.52
C ALA A 54 -18.67 33.40 -27.95
N PHE A 55 -18.60 33.13 -29.26
CA PHE A 55 -18.04 31.90 -29.78
C PHE A 55 -16.53 31.78 -29.49
N ALA A 56 -15.76 32.83 -29.74
CA ALA A 56 -14.31 32.84 -29.49
C ALA A 56 -13.98 32.63 -28.00
N SER A 57 -14.71 33.30 -27.10
CA SER A 57 -14.53 33.13 -25.65
C SER A 57 -14.91 31.72 -25.16
N SER A 58 -15.99 31.14 -25.70
CA SER A 58 -16.39 29.76 -25.43
C SER A 58 -15.36 28.76 -25.96
N LEU A 59 -14.80 29.01 -27.15
CA LEU A 59 -13.76 28.17 -27.76
C LEU A 59 -12.46 28.20 -26.96
N ILE A 60 -12.00 29.38 -26.53
CA ILE A 60 -10.82 29.52 -25.66
C ILE A 60 -11.05 28.78 -24.33
N SER A 61 -12.23 28.93 -23.74
CA SER A 61 -12.60 28.21 -22.51
C SER A 61 -12.62 26.70 -22.75
N CYS A 62 -13.15 26.24 -23.87
CA CYS A 62 -13.15 24.83 -24.25
C CYS A 62 -11.73 24.29 -24.38
N ILE A 63 -10.82 25.02 -25.04
CA ILE A 63 -9.39 24.63 -25.16
C ILE A 63 -8.71 24.57 -23.79
N LEU A 64 -8.93 25.56 -22.92
CA LEU A 64 -8.35 25.60 -21.57
C LEU A 64 -8.89 24.49 -20.66
N TYR A 65 -10.19 24.21 -20.69
CA TYR A 65 -10.81 23.17 -19.86
C TYR A 65 -10.67 21.76 -20.43
N SER A 66 -10.24 21.63 -21.68
CA SER A 66 -9.99 20.35 -22.35
C SER A 66 -8.51 19.93 -22.30
N SER A 67 -7.68 20.67 -21.55
CA SER A 67 -6.28 20.33 -21.32
C SER A 67 -6.14 19.06 -20.45
N GLY A 68 -5.91 17.92 -21.10
CA GLY A 68 -5.47 16.69 -20.44
C GLY A 68 -3.97 16.44 -20.60
N VAL A 69 -3.48 15.30 -20.11
CA VAL A 69 -2.09 14.88 -20.30
C VAL A 69 -1.96 14.16 -21.65
N ALA A 70 -1.11 14.68 -22.54
CA ALA A 70 -0.82 14.05 -23.82
C ALA A 70 -0.07 12.73 -23.64
N ILE A 71 -0.48 11.71 -24.40
CA ILE A 71 0.20 10.42 -24.46
C ILE A 71 1.27 10.46 -25.54
N LYS A 72 2.52 10.19 -25.19
CA LYS A 72 3.61 10.03 -26.15
C LYS A 72 3.79 8.55 -26.46
N TYR A 73 3.88 8.20 -27.73
CA TYR A 73 4.30 6.87 -28.14
C TYR A 73 5.81 6.81 -28.22
N LYS A 74 6.45 5.82 -27.57
CA LYS A 74 7.89 5.58 -27.69
C LYS A 74 8.18 4.10 -27.78
N THR A 75 9.02 3.74 -28.76
CA THR A 75 9.62 2.41 -28.91
C THR A 75 11.02 2.30 -28.29
N GLN A 76 11.57 3.41 -27.77
CA GLN A 76 12.91 3.46 -27.19
C GLN A 76 12.88 3.54 -25.67
N SER A 77 13.97 3.08 -25.04
CA SER A 77 14.19 3.06 -23.58
C SER A 77 13.84 4.40 -22.90
N LEU A 78 13.09 4.31 -21.80
CA LEU A 78 12.69 5.44 -20.96
C LEU A 78 13.95 6.14 -20.39
N LYS A 79 14.31 7.33 -20.88
CA LYS A 79 15.34 8.17 -20.24
C LYS A 79 14.71 8.93 -19.06
N VAL A 80 14.93 8.43 -17.85
CA VAL A 80 14.43 9.04 -16.61
C VAL A 80 15.60 9.42 -15.74
N ASN A 81 15.55 10.63 -15.18
CA ASN A 81 16.45 10.97 -14.10
C ASN A 81 15.84 10.46 -12.78
N LEU A 82 16.17 9.24 -12.39
CA LEU A 82 15.65 8.60 -11.16
C LEU A 82 15.88 9.44 -9.90
N LYS A 83 16.84 10.39 -9.91
CA LYS A 83 17.06 11.34 -8.80
C LYS A 83 15.92 12.34 -8.61
N LYS A 84 15.13 12.64 -9.65
CA LYS A 84 14.06 13.65 -9.61
C LYS A 84 12.69 13.12 -10.09
N GLN A 85 12.68 11.95 -10.72
CA GLN A 85 11.50 11.40 -11.37
C GLN A 85 11.35 9.92 -11.02
N ILE A 86 10.12 9.50 -10.76
CA ILE A 86 9.78 8.10 -10.54
C ILE A 86 8.73 7.70 -11.58
N PRO A 87 9.02 6.69 -12.42
CA PRO A 87 8.03 6.12 -13.32
C PRO A 87 7.04 5.25 -12.55
N LEU A 88 5.76 5.47 -12.81
CA LEU A 88 4.68 4.58 -12.44
C LEU A 88 4.25 3.81 -13.68
N PHE A 89 4.33 2.49 -13.66
CA PHE A 89 3.98 1.65 -14.79
C PHE A 89 2.73 0.84 -14.50
N ILE A 90 1.73 0.97 -15.37
CA ILE A 90 0.48 0.22 -15.33
C ILE A 90 0.54 -0.81 -16.46
N HIS A 91 0.61 -2.09 -16.10
CA HIS A 91 0.72 -3.17 -17.08
C HIS A 91 -0.64 -3.41 -17.74
N PHE A 92 -0.64 -3.45 -19.07
CA PHE A 92 -1.83 -3.79 -19.85
C PHE A 92 -1.49 -4.90 -20.83
N SER A 93 -2.47 -5.77 -21.09
CA SER A 93 -2.34 -6.64 -22.26
C SER A 93 -2.39 -5.79 -23.53
N PRO A 94 -1.78 -6.23 -24.65
CA PRO A 94 -1.85 -5.50 -25.92
C PRO A 94 -3.29 -5.21 -26.37
N GLU A 95 -4.24 -6.10 -26.07
CA GLU A 95 -5.66 -5.91 -26.39
C GLU A 95 -6.28 -4.75 -25.59
N GLU A 96 -5.99 -4.66 -24.29
CA GLU A 96 -6.44 -3.54 -23.45
C GLU A 96 -5.77 -2.22 -23.85
N LEU A 97 -4.47 -2.27 -24.13
CA LEU A 97 -3.70 -1.12 -24.58
C LEU A 97 -4.22 -0.56 -25.92
N SER A 98 -4.72 -1.45 -26.80
CA SER A 98 -5.23 -1.05 -28.12
C SER A 98 -6.46 -0.13 -28.07
N LYS A 99 -7.17 -0.11 -26.93
CA LYS A 99 -8.35 0.75 -26.69
C LYS A 99 -7.97 2.20 -26.37
N ILE A 100 -6.72 2.45 -25.99
CA ILE A 100 -6.21 3.79 -25.67
C ILE A 100 -5.75 4.45 -26.98
N ASP A 101 -6.34 5.60 -27.32
CA ASP A 101 -5.88 6.39 -28.47
C ASP A 101 -4.75 7.34 -28.05
N THR A 102 -3.59 7.21 -28.68
CA THR A 102 -2.43 8.09 -28.44
C THR A 102 -2.63 9.53 -28.91
N ARG A 103 -3.63 9.80 -29.77
CA ARG A 103 -3.95 11.15 -30.28
C ARG A 103 -4.73 11.98 -29.28
N ASP A 104 -5.41 11.32 -28.35
CA ASP A 104 -6.28 11.95 -27.37
C ASP A 104 -5.59 12.09 -26.01
N ASN A 105 -5.90 13.19 -25.33
CA ASN A 105 -5.31 13.49 -24.03
C ASN A 105 -6.05 12.75 -22.91
N VAL A 106 -5.32 12.21 -21.94
CA VAL A 106 -5.92 11.64 -20.72
C VAL A 106 -6.38 12.78 -19.82
N VAL A 107 -7.69 12.86 -19.58
CA VAL A 107 -8.31 13.85 -18.69
C VAL A 107 -8.36 13.33 -17.27
N THR A 108 -8.82 12.09 -17.12
CA THR A 108 -8.84 11.39 -15.83
C THR A 108 -8.37 9.96 -16.00
N LEU A 109 -7.70 9.45 -14.96
CA LEU A 109 -7.35 8.04 -14.83
C LEU A 109 -7.58 7.65 -13.37
N SER A 110 -8.36 6.60 -13.14
CA SER A 110 -8.51 6.01 -11.82
C SER A 110 -8.15 4.53 -11.87
N CYS A 111 -7.33 4.10 -10.91
CA CYS A 111 -7.01 2.69 -10.73
C CYS A 111 -7.48 2.26 -9.34
N ASP A 112 -8.32 1.24 -9.29
CA ASP A 112 -8.75 0.61 -8.06
C ASP A 112 -8.38 -0.87 -8.07
N LYS A 113 -7.84 -1.35 -6.95
CA LYS A 113 -7.48 -2.77 -6.77
C LYS A 113 -8.75 -3.63 -6.80
N SER A 114 -8.77 -4.66 -7.63
CA SER A 114 -9.90 -5.58 -7.79
C SER A 114 -9.40 -7.02 -7.83
N GLY A 115 -9.54 -7.73 -6.72
CA GLY A 115 -8.99 -9.09 -6.57
C GLY A 115 -7.47 -9.11 -6.72
N ALA A 116 -6.98 -9.97 -7.63
CA ALA A 116 -5.55 -10.14 -7.91
C ALA A 116 -4.97 -9.09 -8.88
N GLY A 117 -5.78 -8.17 -9.41
CA GLY A 117 -5.34 -7.16 -10.38
C GLY A 117 -5.96 -5.79 -10.12
N TYR A 118 -6.02 -4.97 -11.17
CA TYR A 118 -6.55 -3.61 -11.11
C TYR A 118 -7.58 -3.37 -12.19
N THR A 119 -8.62 -2.63 -11.83
CA THR A 119 -9.52 -2.01 -12.79
C THR A 119 -9.05 -0.58 -13.02
N VAL A 120 -8.86 -0.21 -14.29
CA VAL A 120 -8.37 1.11 -14.67
C VAL A 120 -9.40 1.80 -15.54
N ASP A 121 -10.01 2.85 -15.03
CA ASP A 121 -10.92 3.70 -15.79
C ASP A 121 -10.13 4.89 -16.35
N ILE A 122 -10.10 5.05 -17.67
CA ILE A 122 -9.43 6.16 -18.36
C ILE A 122 -10.49 6.97 -19.08
N LYS A 123 -10.38 8.29 -18.97
CA LYS A 123 -11.17 9.23 -19.75
C LYS A 123 -10.27 9.99 -20.69
N GLN A 124 -10.54 9.92 -21.98
CA GLN A 124 -9.79 10.64 -23.00
C GLN A 124 -10.63 11.76 -23.61
N ASN A 125 -10.00 12.93 -23.80
CA ASN A 125 -10.62 14.04 -24.50
C ASN A 125 -10.37 13.93 -26.01
N CYS A 126 -11.45 13.79 -26.77
CA CYS A 126 -11.46 13.73 -28.23
C CYS A 126 -11.70 15.11 -28.88
N GLY A 127 -11.14 16.19 -28.29
CA GLY A 127 -11.32 17.56 -28.77
C GLY A 127 -12.74 18.10 -28.56
N LEU A 128 -13.43 18.45 -29.64
CA LEU A 128 -14.81 18.97 -29.61
C LEU A 128 -15.87 17.88 -29.44
N LEU A 129 -15.51 16.61 -29.63
CA LEU A 129 -16.40 15.48 -29.43
C LEU A 129 -16.58 15.18 -27.93
N PRO A 130 -17.65 14.44 -27.57
CA PRO A 130 -17.80 13.89 -26.22
C PRO A 130 -16.55 13.11 -25.81
N ASP A 131 -16.16 13.26 -24.55
CA ASP A 131 -15.04 12.50 -24.00
C ASP A 131 -15.35 11.00 -24.07
N MET A 132 -14.31 10.18 -24.30
CA MET A 132 -14.41 8.74 -24.32
C MET A 132 -14.04 8.17 -22.95
N ASP A 133 -14.97 7.49 -22.31
CA ASP A 133 -14.73 6.73 -21.08
C ASP A 133 -14.45 5.27 -21.44
N MET A 134 -13.35 4.72 -20.91
CA MET A 134 -12.95 3.35 -21.14
C MET A 134 -12.54 2.68 -19.83
N LYS A 135 -12.94 1.41 -19.70
CA LYS A 135 -12.65 0.57 -18.54
C LYS A 135 -11.73 -0.57 -18.97
N LEU A 136 -10.53 -0.57 -18.42
CA LEU A 136 -9.44 -1.48 -18.77
C LEU A 136 -9.11 -2.39 -17.59
N LYS A 137 -8.56 -3.56 -17.89
CA LYS A 137 -8.01 -4.48 -16.89
C LYS A 137 -6.49 -4.42 -16.90
N SER A 138 -5.90 -4.27 -15.72
CA SER A 138 -4.44 -4.30 -15.53
C SER A 138 -4.07 -5.46 -14.62
N SER A 139 -2.99 -6.16 -14.96
CA SER A 139 -2.46 -7.26 -14.15
C SER A 139 -1.74 -6.74 -12.92
N SER A 140 -1.02 -5.63 -13.05
CA SER A 140 -0.16 -5.10 -11.99
C SER A 140 0.21 -3.64 -12.25
N ILE A 141 0.48 -2.94 -11.16
CA ILE A 141 0.97 -1.57 -11.17
C ILE A 141 2.23 -1.51 -10.33
N SER A 142 3.28 -0.89 -10.86
CA SER A 142 4.62 -0.88 -10.25
C SER A 142 5.23 0.52 -10.29
N LEU A 143 5.90 0.91 -9.21
CA LEU A 143 6.81 2.06 -9.21
C LEU A 143 8.20 1.57 -9.58
N LEU A 144 8.85 2.22 -10.53
CA LEU A 144 10.19 1.86 -10.98
C LEU A 144 11.18 2.71 -10.20
N LEU A 145 11.85 2.12 -9.22
CA LEU A 145 12.69 2.84 -8.27
C LEU A 145 14.18 2.74 -8.62
N SER A 146 14.55 1.76 -9.45
CA SER A 146 15.91 1.48 -9.90
C SER A 146 16.06 1.43 -11.42
N GLU A 147 17.30 1.48 -11.91
CA GLU A 147 17.58 1.28 -13.34
C GLU A 147 17.26 -0.16 -13.79
N GLU A 148 17.44 -1.13 -12.90
CA GLU A 148 17.11 -2.54 -13.14
C GLU A 148 15.61 -2.73 -13.36
N ASP A 149 14.77 -2.06 -12.55
CA ASP A 149 13.30 -2.06 -12.76
C ASP A 149 12.93 -1.54 -14.15
N ILE A 150 13.59 -0.46 -14.59
CA ILE A 150 13.36 0.14 -15.92
C ILE A 150 13.82 -0.81 -17.03
N GLN A 151 14.94 -1.51 -16.85
CA GLN A 151 15.43 -2.49 -17.84
C GLN A 151 14.48 -3.69 -17.96
N ASN A 152 13.98 -4.20 -16.83
CA ASN A 152 13.03 -5.31 -16.80
C ASN A 152 11.70 -4.99 -17.51
N MET A 153 11.35 -3.70 -17.62
CA MET A 153 10.14 -3.24 -18.31
C MET A 153 10.27 -3.16 -19.83
N GLN A 154 11.46 -3.31 -20.41
CA GLN A 154 11.65 -3.08 -21.86
C GLN A 154 10.84 -4.02 -22.75
N ASN A 155 10.44 -5.18 -22.24
CA ASN A 155 9.62 -6.17 -22.94
C ASN A 155 8.16 -6.18 -22.46
N ALA A 156 7.72 -5.18 -21.69
CA ALA A 156 6.38 -5.11 -21.12
C ALA A 156 5.49 -4.11 -21.89
N SER A 157 4.24 -4.49 -22.12
CA SER A 157 3.20 -3.59 -22.65
C SER A 157 2.47 -2.88 -21.51
N GLY A 158 2.25 -1.58 -21.65
CA GLY A 158 1.61 -0.81 -20.60
C GLY A 158 1.68 0.71 -20.76
N LEU A 159 1.15 1.40 -19.76
CA LEU A 159 1.16 2.85 -19.66
C LEU A 159 2.14 3.28 -18.58
N CYS A 160 3.14 4.06 -18.97
CA CYS A 160 4.14 4.63 -18.08
C CYS A 160 3.83 6.10 -17.79
N ILE A 161 3.61 6.45 -16.53
CA ILE A 161 3.36 7.81 -16.07
C ILE A 161 4.62 8.28 -15.33
N VAL A 162 5.30 9.28 -15.88
CA VAL A 162 6.51 9.84 -15.27
C VAL A 162 6.10 10.90 -14.26
N LEU A 163 6.34 10.62 -12.98
CA LEU A 163 6.04 11.49 -11.85
C LEU A 163 7.26 12.35 -11.52
N GLU A 164 7.04 13.61 -11.15
CA GLU A 164 8.09 14.55 -10.72
C GLU A 164 7.66 15.21 -9.41
N SER A 165 8.42 14.98 -8.34
CA SER A 165 8.25 15.61 -7.02
C SER A 165 9.53 15.47 -6.19
N GLU A 166 9.77 16.44 -5.30
CA GLU A 166 10.87 16.42 -4.32
C GLU A 166 10.60 15.38 -3.21
N ASP A 167 9.33 15.10 -2.90
CA ASP A 167 8.91 14.10 -1.90
C ASP A 167 9.09 12.64 -2.37
N LEU A 168 9.55 12.43 -3.62
CA LEU A 168 9.77 11.10 -4.18
C LEU A 168 10.96 10.37 -3.55
N GLU A 169 11.85 11.06 -2.83
CA GLU A 169 12.94 10.40 -2.09
C GLU A 169 12.40 9.43 -1.04
N LEU A 170 11.26 9.75 -0.41
CA LEU A 170 10.59 8.88 0.55
C LEU A 170 10.21 7.52 -0.06
N LEU A 171 9.85 7.51 -1.34
CA LEU A 171 9.45 6.27 -2.04
C LEU A 171 10.64 5.34 -2.34
N ARG A 172 11.88 5.82 -2.29
CA ARG A 172 13.06 4.98 -2.57
C ARG A 172 13.43 4.05 -1.42
N ASN A 173 13.09 4.44 -0.20
CA ASN A 173 13.49 3.72 1.02
C ASN A 173 12.36 2.85 1.57
N ILE A 174 11.22 2.80 0.90
CA ILE A 174 10.07 2.01 1.30
C ILE A 174 9.66 1.09 0.16
N ARG A 175 8.96 0.01 0.48
CA ARG A 175 8.30 -0.85 -0.51
C ARG A 175 6.81 -0.50 -0.57
N PRO A 176 6.39 0.40 -1.46
CA PRO A 176 5.00 0.81 -1.55
C PRO A 176 4.18 -0.25 -2.29
N SER A 177 3.10 -0.71 -1.66
CA SER A 177 1.99 -1.40 -2.32
C SER A 177 0.95 -0.36 -2.72
N ILE A 178 0.83 -0.11 -4.02
CA ILE A 178 -0.10 0.90 -4.56
C ILE A 178 -1.53 0.41 -4.35
N THR A 179 -2.35 1.23 -3.70
CA THR A 179 -3.75 0.90 -3.40
C THR A 179 -4.70 1.61 -4.35
N LYS A 180 -4.38 2.86 -4.71
CA LYS A 180 -5.22 3.69 -5.57
C LYS A 180 -4.39 4.70 -6.35
N ILE A 181 -4.80 4.95 -7.59
CA ILE A 181 -4.28 6.06 -8.41
C ILE A 181 -5.45 6.91 -8.86
N GLY A 182 -5.29 8.23 -8.81
CA GLY A 182 -6.26 9.19 -9.32
C GLY A 182 -5.57 10.34 -10.04
N LEU A 183 -5.61 10.37 -11.37
CA LEU A 183 -5.21 11.50 -12.18
C LEU A 183 -6.42 12.39 -12.46
N ASN A 184 -6.29 13.68 -12.16
CA ASN A 184 -7.27 14.69 -12.54
C ASN A 184 -6.55 16.02 -12.84
N ASN A 185 -6.78 16.59 -14.03
CA ASN A 185 -6.21 17.88 -14.44
C ASN A 185 -4.68 18.00 -14.18
N ASN A 186 -3.89 17.06 -14.72
CA ASN A 186 -2.42 16.98 -14.61
C ASN A 186 -1.85 16.74 -13.20
N LYS A 187 -2.70 16.57 -12.18
CA LYS A 187 -2.29 16.19 -10.83
C LYS A 187 -2.64 14.72 -10.60
N LEU A 188 -1.63 13.93 -10.24
CA LEU A 188 -1.80 12.52 -9.90
C LEU A 188 -1.76 12.36 -8.39
N SER A 189 -2.82 11.80 -7.85
CA SER A 189 -2.91 11.33 -6.48
C SER A 189 -2.53 9.85 -6.46
N LEU A 190 -1.46 9.54 -5.74
CA LEU A 190 -0.94 8.18 -5.58
C LEU A 190 -1.13 7.77 -4.13
N SER A 191 -2.07 6.87 -3.89
CA SER A 191 -2.26 6.24 -2.57
C SER A 191 -1.56 4.90 -2.55
N PHE A 192 -0.76 4.67 -1.52
CA PHE A 192 -0.02 3.43 -1.31
C PHE A 192 0.04 3.09 0.17
N SER A 193 0.13 1.80 0.47
CA SER A 193 0.48 1.26 1.77
C SER A 193 1.94 0.86 1.80
N TYR A 194 2.63 1.02 2.93
CA TYR A 194 4.01 0.60 3.12
C TYR A 194 4.24 0.19 4.57
N ALA A 195 5.20 -0.69 4.81
CA ALA A 195 5.66 -1.02 6.16
C ALA A 195 6.84 -0.12 6.54
N LYS A 196 6.77 0.55 7.69
CA LYS A 196 7.93 1.14 8.36
C LYS A 196 8.57 0.05 9.21
N ILE A 197 9.68 -0.51 8.73
CA ILE A 197 10.41 -1.58 9.42
C ILE A 197 11.52 -0.95 10.24
N ASP A 198 11.53 -1.24 11.53
CA ASP A 198 12.56 -0.81 12.47
C ASP A 198 13.72 -1.80 12.41
N ASP A 199 14.81 -1.40 11.78
CA ASP A 199 16.09 -2.10 11.89
C ASP A 199 17.16 -1.14 12.41
N ASP A 200 18.26 -1.70 12.93
CA ASP A 200 19.36 -0.92 13.51
C ASP A 200 20.09 0.00 12.49
N THR A 201 19.69 -0.03 11.21
CA THR A 201 20.31 0.72 10.11
C THR A 201 19.53 1.97 9.70
N GLN A 202 18.25 2.09 10.07
CA GLN A 202 17.41 3.23 9.69
C GLN A 202 16.86 3.97 10.90
N ASN A 203 17.04 5.29 10.94
CA ASN A 203 16.35 6.16 11.90
C ASN A 203 14.88 6.31 11.51
N VAL A 204 14.04 5.36 11.91
CA VAL A 204 12.59 5.40 11.65
C VAL A 204 11.93 6.41 12.57
N LYS A 205 11.28 7.41 11.98
CA LYS A 205 10.48 8.38 12.74
C LYS A 205 9.05 7.88 12.92
N TYR A 206 8.68 7.67 14.17
CA TYR A 206 7.33 7.29 14.58
C TYR A 206 6.48 8.48 15.01
N PHE A 207 5.17 8.33 14.83
CA PHE A 207 4.13 9.22 15.32
C PHE A 207 3.09 8.42 16.10
N PRO A 208 2.30 9.05 17.00
CA PRO A 208 1.27 8.33 17.77
C PRO A 208 0.29 7.53 16.90
N GLU A 209 -0.05 8.02 15.71
CA GLU A 209 -0.96 7.34 14.79
C GLU A 209 -0.42 5.98 14.33
N ASP A 210 0.90 5.82 14.27
CA ASP A 210 1.56 4.59 13.85
C ASP A 210 1.33 3.44 14.85
N PHE A 211 1.05 3.75 16.12
CA PHE A 211 0.90 2.76 17.21
C PHE A 211 -0.54 2.35 17.49
N ARG A 212 -1.52 2.85 16.74
CA ARG A 212 -2.94 2.58 17.01
C ARG A 212 -3.26 1.09 17.06
N ASP A 213 -2.87 0.35 16.03
CA ASP A 213 -3.14 -1.09 15.94
C ASP A 213 -2.27 -1.88 16.93
N VAL A 214 -1.02 -1.43 17.12
CA VAL A 214 -0.06 -2.01 18.07
C VAL A 214 -0.59 -1.97 19.50
N LEU A 215 -1.16 -0.83 19.90
CA LEU A 215 -1.73 -0.62 21.23
C LEU A 215 -2.96 -1.50 21.49
N MET A 216 -3.73 -1.82 20.46
CA MET A 216 -4.92 -2.68 20.56
C MET A 216 -4.59 -4.17 20.54
N ALA A 217 -3.35 -4.54 20.26
CA ALA A 217 -2.94 -5.94 20.23
C ALA A 217 -3.10 -6.59 21.61
N ARG A 218 -3.64 -7.82 21.61
CA ARG A 218 -3.84 -8.59 22.85
C ARG A 218 -2.50 -9.07 23.40
N VAL A 219 -2.37 -9.06 24.73
CA VAL A 219 -1.17 -9.50 25.46
C VAL A 219 -1.36 -10.91 26.05
N ILE A 220 -0.29 -11.71 26.05
CA ILE A 220 -0.21 -12.99 26.75
C ILE A 220 -0.24 -12.72 28.25
N ASN A 221 -1.20 -13.32 28.96
CA ASN A 221 -1.24 -13.23 30.41
C ASN A 221 -0.12 -14.09 31.01
N THR A 222 1.02 -13.47 31.31
CA THR A 222 2.20 -14.15 31.89
C THR A 222 2.17 -14.22 33.41
N ASP A 223 1.22 -13.56 34.08
CA ASP A 223 1.32 -13.32 35.52
C ASP A 223 0.03 -13.72 36.26
N SER A 224 0.07 -14.87 36.93
CA SER A 224 -1.04 -15.38 37.73
C SER A 224 -1.39 -14.50 38.94
N SER A 225 -0.52 -13.54 39.28
CA SER A 225 -0.70 -12.60 40.40
C SER A 225 -1.60 -11.41 40.04
N ILE A 226 -1.75 -11.10 38.75
CA ILE A 226 -2.59 -10.01 38.28
C ILE A 226 -3.86 -10.64 37.73
N SER A 227 -4.96 -10.56 38.49
CA SER A 227 -6.28 -11.04 38.10
C SER A 227 -6.90 -10.18 36.99
N LEU A 228 -6.14 -9.92 35.93
CA LEU A 228 -6.58 -9.15 34.79
C LEU A 228 -7.38 -10.06 33.86
N SER A 229 -8.47 -9.50 33.35
CA SER A 229 -9.42 -10.19 32.49
C SER A 229 -8.75 -10.80 31.25
N LYS A 230 -9.41 -11.75 30.56
CA LYS A 230 -8.85 -12.47 29.40
C LYS A 230 -8.49 -11.61 28.17
N ASN A 231 -8.70 -10.29 28.20
CA ASN A 231 -8.60 -9.39 27.04
C ASN A 231 -7.74 -8.14 27.30
N ILE A 232 -6.59 -8.29 27.96
CA ILE A 232 -5.63 -7.19 28.17
C ILE A 232 -4.97 -6.83 26.83
N THR A 233 -4.82 -5.55 26.57
CA THR A 233 -4.12 -5.02 25.39
C THR A 233 -2.75 -4.45 25.73
N VAL A 234 -1.91 -4.20 24.72
CA VAL A 234 -0.63 -3.48 24.90
C VAL A 234 -0.87 -2.11 25.54
N HIS A 235 -1.97 -1.44 25.21
CA HIS A 235 -2.38 -0.18 25.83
C HIS A 235 -2.60 -0.31 27.35
N ASP A 236 -3.33 -1.35 27.79
CA ASP A 236 -3.56 -1.59 29.21
C ASP A 236 -2.26 -1.90 29.97
N MET A 237 -1.37 -2.68 29.35
CA MET A 237 -0.06 -3.01 29.91
C MET A 237 0.84 -1.78 29.99
N MET A 238 0.83 -0.93 28.96
CA MET A 238 1.57 0.34 28.94
C MET A 238 1.09 1.29 30.06
N ILE A 239 -0.22 1.45 30.23
CA ILE A 239 -0.80 2.23 31.34
C ILE A 239 -0.35 1.67 32.68
N SER A 240 -0.42 0.35 32.85
CA SER A 240 0.02 -0.31 34.07
C SER A 240 1.49 0.02 34.35
N CYS A 241 2.37 -0.14 33.35
CA CYS A 241 3.80 0.13 33.45
C CYS A 241 4.13 1.58 33.82
N ILE A 242 3.53 2.57 33.15
CA ILE A 242 3.84 3.99 33.42
C ILE A 242 3.25 4.48 34.74
N LEU A 243 2.20 3.83 35.25
CA LEU A 243 1.54 4.18 36.51
C LEU A 243 1.99 3.36 37.71
N LEU A 244 2.93 2.40 37.54
CA LEU A 244 3.48 1.59 38.63
C LEU A 244 4.00 2.44 39.79
N GLU A 245 4.62 3.58 39.48
CA GLU A 245 5.23 4.48 40.47
C GLU A 245 4.42 5.75 40.72
N PHE A 246 3.17 5.78 40.28
CA PHE A 246 2.30 6.93 40.49
C PHE A 246 1.93 7.04 41.99
N PRO A 247 2.18 8.20 42.65
CA PRO A 247 2.03 8.32 44.09
C PRO A 247 0.57 8.16 44.55
N ASP A 248 0.38 7.38 45.62
CA ASP A 248 -0.93 7.09 46.18
C ASP A 248 -1.52 8.27 46.97
N GLU A 249 -0.71 9.20 47.46
CA GLU A 249 -1.14 10.35 48.26
C GLU A 249 -1.31 11.63 47.42
N ILE A 250 -2.41 12.38 47.66
CA ILE A 250 -2.88 13.51 46.84
C ILE A 250 -1.94 14.73 46.77
N PRO A 251 -1.26 15.20 47.84
CA PRO A 251 -0.50 16.46 47.75
C PRO A 251 0.74 16.39 46.85
N ASP A 252 1.28 15.19 46.61
CA ASP A 252 2.47 15.00 45.77
C ASP A 252 2.14 14.70 44.30
N ARG A 253 0.88 14.44 43.93
CA ARG A 253 0.53 13.98 42.57
C ARG A 253 0.77 15.03 41.49
N ASP A 254 0.30 16.27 41.70
CA ASP A 254 0.48 17.34 40.73
C ASP A 254 1.96 17.72 40.61
N PHE A 255 2.65 17.85 41.76
CA PHE A 255 4.08 18.10 41.78
C PHE A 255 4.86 16.99 41.05
N TRP A 256 4.52 15.72 41.29
CA TRP A 256 5.17 14.58 40.65
C TRP A 256 4.94 14.56 39.14
N LEU A 257 3.72 14.84 38.67
CA LEU A 257 3.36 14.90 37.26
C LEU A 257 4.18 15.97 36.50
N GLU A 258 4.39 17.14 37.10
CA GLU A 258 5.11 18.25 36.46
C GLU A 258 6.63 18.14 36.59
N ASN A 259 7.13 17.72 37.76
CA ASN A 259 8.55 17.90 38.12
C ASN A 259 9.39 16.64 37.99
N THR A 260 8.81 15.49 37.61
CA THR A 260 9.56 14.25 37.44
C THR A 260 9.58 13.78 35.98
N PRO A 261 10.67 13.13 35.53
CA PRO A 261 10.70 12.51 34.20
C PRO A 261 9.56 11.50 33.97
N LYS A 262 9.20 10.72 35.01
CA LYS A 262 8.10 9.73 34.94
C LYS A 262 6.74 10.40 34.83
N GLY A 263 6.52 11.49 35.57
CA GLY A 263 5.34 12.34 35.45
C GLY A 263 5.15 12.88 34.03
N ARG A 264 6.22 13.41 33.43
CA ARG A 264 6.19 13.90 32.04
C ARG A 264 5.90 12.80 31.02
N VAL A 265 6.41 11.59 31.22
CA VAL A 265 6.07 10.41 30.40
C VAL A 265 4.58 10.08 30.51
N VAL A 266 4.03 10.05 31.72
CA VAL A 266 2.59 9.80 31.96
C VAL A 266 1.72 10.83 31.24
N LEU A 267 1.99 12.12 31.47
CA LEU A 267 1.27 13.22 30.84
C LEU A 267 1.38 13.16 29.32
N SER A 268 2.57 12.88 28.78
CA SER A 268 2.82 12.75 27.34
C SER A 268 2.05 11.58 26.74
N PHE A 269 2.03 10.42 27.39
CA PHE A 269 1.31 9.23 26.91
C PHE A 269 -0.19 9.49 26.84
N PHE A 270 -0.79 10.01 27.92
CA PHE A 270 -2.21 10.32 27.98
C PHE A 270 -2.59 11.39 26.94
N LYS A 271 -1.70 12.36 26.70
CA LYS A 271 -1.91 13.39 25.67
C LYS A 271 -1.85 12.83 24.25
N MET A 272 -0.95 11.88 23.98
CA MET A 272 -0.80 11.26 22.64
C MET A 272 -1.93 10.30 22.29
N PHE A 273 -2.37 9.48 23.24
CA PHE A 273 -3.22 8.32 22.95
C PHE A 273 -4.64 8.43 23.51
N ASN A 274 -4.94 9.50 24.25
CA ASN A 274 -6.26 9.82 24.81
C ASN A 274 -6.90 8.63 25.55
N CYS A 275 -6.49 8.41 26.80
CA CYS A 275 -6.91 7.25 27.58
C CYS A 275 -8.26 7.49 28.28
N ASP A 276 -9.33 6.79 27.87
CA ASP A 276 -10.61 6.81 28.58
C ASP A 276 -10.66 5.70 29.64
N SER A 277 -10.95 6.07 30.91
CA SER A 277 -11.04 5.14 32.05
C SER A 277 -12.15 4.08 31.90
N ASN A 278 -13.10 4.30 30.99
CA ASN A 278 -14.19 3.35 30.73
C ASN A 278 -13.80 2.23 29.73
N SER A 279 -12.71 2.41 28.98
CA SER A 279 -12.24 1.46 27.97
C SER A 279 -11.25 0.43 28.51
N LEU A 280 -10.83 0.58 29.76
CA LEU A 280 -9.70 -0.14 30.34
C LEU A 280 -10.14 -1.39 31.12
N TYR A 281 -9.53 -2.53 30.80
CA TYR A 281 -9.74 -3.80 31.50
C TYR A 281 -8.83 -3.93 32.74
N ILE A 282 -8.73 -2.85 33.53
CA ILE A 282 -7.74 -2.72 34.60
C ILE A 282 -8.42 -2.74 35.99
N ASN A 283 -7.64 -3.07 37.05
CA ASN A 283 -8.09 -3.05 38.44
C ASN A 283 -8.61 -1.66 38.90
N LYS A 284 -9.35 -1.65 40.02
CA LYS A 284 -10.01 -0.44 40.55
C LYS A 284 -9.03 0.69 40.93
N GLU A 285 -7.82 0.33 41.31
CA GLU A 285 -6.78 1.29 41.73
C GLU A 285 -6.21 2.06 40.53
N LEU A 286 -5.83 1.36 39.47
CA LEU A 286 -5.36 1.99 38.23
C LEU A 286 -6.46 2.84 37.59
N LYS A 287 -7.73 2.43 37.68
CA LYS A 287 -8.85 3.24 37.21
C LYS A 287 -8.92 4.62 37.89
N SER A 288 -8.71 4.69 39.21
CA SER A 288 -8.72 5.98 39.93
C SER A 288 -7.52 6.85 39.58
N LYS A 289 -6.35 6.25 39.32
CA LYS A 289 -5.14 6.94 38.84
C LYS A 289 -5.36 7.55 37.45
N VAL A 290 -5.97 6.80 36.53
CA VAL A 290 -6.36 7.27 35.17
C VAL A 290 -7.36 8.43 35.24
N GLU A 291 -8.41 8.30 36.07
CA GLU A 291 -9.41 9.36 36.25
C GLU A 291 -8.79 10.66 36.77
N TYR A 292 -7.87 10.56 37.72
CA TYR A 292 -7.13 11.71 38.23
C TYR A 292 -6.32 12.41 37.13
N ILE A 293 -5.55 11.66 36.34
CA ILE A 293 -4.72 12.22 35.27
C ILE A 293 -5.59 12.90 34.21
N ASN A 294 -6.74 12.31 33.86
CA ASN A 294 -7.69 12.91 32.93
C ASN A 294 -8.28 14.23 33.46
N GLN A 295 -8.60 14.29 34.76
CA GLN A 295 -9.03 15.53 35.41
C GLN A 295 -7.91 16.58 35.40
N TYR A 296 -6.68 16.17 35.71
CA TYR A 296 -5.50 17.04 35.67
C TYR A 296 -5.29 17.64 34.27
N MET A 297 -5.29 16.81 33.23
CA MET A 297 -5.10 17.25 31.84
C MET A 297 -6.24 18.13 31.31
N SER A 298 -7.44 18.04 31.89
CA SER A 298 -8.55 18.91 31.51
C SER A 298 -8.32 20.36 31.95
N ASN A 299 -7.51 20.57 32.98
CA ASN A 299 -7.21 21.88 33.57
C ASN A 299 -5.83 22.42 33.19
N HIS A 300 -4.93 21.58 32.67
CA HIS A 300 -3.54 21.93 32.38
C HIS A 300 -3.18 21.70 30.91
N LYS A 301 -2.43 22.64 30.33
CA LYS A 301 -1.92 22.50 28.96
C LYS A 301 -0.67 21.64 28.96
N VAL A 302 -0.82 20.38 28.55
CA VAL A 302 0.29 19.43 28.36
C VAL A 302 0.69 19.38 26.89
N GLU A 303 1.99 19.56 26.62
CA GLU A 303 2.60 19.29 25.32
C GLU A 303 3.67 18.19 25.47
N PRO A 304 3.61 17.12 24.68
CA PRO A 304 4.62 16.06 24.77
C PRO A 304 5.99 16.53 24.31
N ASP A 305 7.01 16.26 25.12
CA ASP A 305 8.41 16.51 24.74
C ASP A 305 9.01 15.32 23.95
N TYR A 306 10.12 15.58 23.25
CA TYR A 306 10.76 14.60 22.38
C TYR A 306 11.29 13.37 23.16
N GLU A 307 11.90 13.57 24.33
CA GLU A 307 12.49 12.48 25.12
C GLU A 307 11.40 11.55 25.65
N SER A 308 10.34 12.12 26.23
CA SER A 308 9.17 11.35 26.67
C SER A 308 8.53 10.60 25.52
N SER A 309 8.41 11.21 24.34
CA SER A 309 7.86 10.56 23.15
C SER A 309 8.69 9.35 22.69
N GLN A 310 10.02 9.49 22.63
CA GLN A 310 10.90 8.39 22.24
C GLN A 310 10.84 7.24 23.25
N TYR A 311 10.81 7.56 24.55
CA TYR A 311 10.65 6.55 25.60
C TYR A 311 9.32 5.79 25.43
N ILE A 312 8.21 6.50 25.25
CA ILE A 312 6.88 5.91 25.07
C ILE A 312 6.85 4.96 23.86
N PHE A 313 7.35 5.40 22.72
CA PHE A 313 7.38 4.58 21.50
C PHE A 313 8.24 3.33 21.67
N SER A 314 9.41 3.47 22.31
CA SER A 314 10.31 2.36 22.61
C SER A 314 9.66 1.35 23.55
N GLU A 315 8.93 1.82 24.55
CA GLU A 315 8.28 0.97 25.53
C GLU A 315 7.05 0.24 24.95
N ILE A 316 6.25 0.92 24.13
CA ILE A 316 5.15 0.26 23.37
C ILE A 316 5.71 -0.83 22.45
N LYS A 317 6.79 -0.54 21.71
CA LYS A 317 7.48 -1.52 20.85
C LYS A 317 7.94 -2.72 21.68
N ARG A 318 8.63 -2.48 22.80
CA ARG A 318 9.11 -3.54 23.70
C ARG A 318 7.96 -4.41 24.18
N ILE A 319 6.89 -3.81 24.72
CA ILE A 319 5.73 -4.55 25.22
C ILE A 319 5.09 -5.38 24.10
N TYR A 320 4.88 -4.79 22.93
CA TYR A 320 4.29 -5.48 21.79
C TYR A 320 5.15 -6.67 21.32
N MET A 321 6.46 -6.49 21.15
CA MET A 321 7.36 -7.56 20.71
C MET A 321 7.48 -8.67 21.75
N ASP A 322 7.51 -8.33 23.04
CA ASP A 322 7.74 -9.30 24.11
C ASP A 322 6.49 -10.04 24.57
N TYR A 323 5.33 -9.38 24.56
CA TYR A 323 4.13 -9.89 25.22
C TYR A 323 2.90 -10.01 24.32
N SER A 324 2.87 -9.47 23.10
CA SER A 324 1.66 -9.61 22.26
C SER A 324 1.42 -11.07 21.86
N CYS A 325 0.17 -11.52 21.92
CA CYS A 325 -0.22 -12.87 21.49
C CYS A 325 0.16 -13.13 20.04
N GLU A 326 -0.09 -12.15 19.17
CA GLU A 326 0.18 -12.23 17.73
C GLU A 326 1.64 -12.56 17.40
N ARG A 327 2.59 -12.12 18.24
CA ARG A 327 4.03 -12.34 18.02
C ARG A 327 4.58 -13.52 18.82
N ASN A 328 3.91 -13.89 19.91
CA ASN A 328 4.47 -14.81 20.90
C ASN A 328 3.70 -16.13 21.01
N CYS A 329 2.52 -16.25 20.41
CA CYS A 329 1.79 -17.52 20.31
C CYS A 329 2.03 -18.18 18.95
N TYR A 330 2.29 -19.49 18.97
CA TYR A 330 2.51 -20.29 17.76
C TYR A 330 1.32 -20.25 16.77
N GLU A 331 0.09 -20.10 17.28
CA GLU A 331 -1.12 -20.00 16.47
C GLU A 331 -1.08 -18.87 15.42
N PHE A 332 -0.24 -17.84 15.61
CA PHE A 332 -0.13 -16.68 14.71
C PHE A 332 1.13 -16.63 13.84
N LEU A 333 2.03 -17.62 13.95
CA LEU A 333 3.27 -17.65 13.16
C LEU A 333 3.01 -17.64 11.64
N HIS A 334 1.84 -18.12 11.20
CA HIS A 334 1.39 -18.06 9.80
C HIS A 334 1.21 -16.64 9.24
N ASN A 335 1.18 -15.61 10.09
CA ASN A 335 1.11 -14.21 9.65
C ASN A 335 2.38 -13.74 8.91
N ASP A 336 3.45 -14.55 8.94
CA ASP A 336 4.68 -14.37 8.17
C ASP A 336 5.32 -12.99 8.34
N TYR A 337 5.48 -12.59 9.60
CA TYR A 337 6.03 -11.29 9.98
C TYR A 337 7.43 -11.04 9.40
N TYR A 338 7.75 -9.77 9.14
CA TYR A 338 9.03 -9.37 8.57
C TYR A 338 10.22 -9.69 9.47
N VAL A 339 11.29 -10.19 8.86
CA VAL A 339 12.58 -10.50 9.50
C VAL A 339 13.74 -9.69 8.92
N ASP A 340 13.51 -8.99 7.81
CA ASP A 340 14.47 -8.08 7.20
C ASP A 340 13.77 -6.91 6.48
N ILE A 341 14.54 -5.87 6.19
CA ILE A 341 14.08 -4.68 5.43
C ILE A 341 13.80 -4.99 3.94
N PHE A 342 14.24 -6.15 3.46
CA PHE A 342 14.01 -6.63 2.10
C PHE A 342 12.72 -7.44 1.98
N GLY A 343 11.84 -7.39 2.98
CA GLY A 343 10.54 -8.03 2.95
C GLY A 343 10.59 -9.55 3.09
N GLY A 344 11.71 -10.11 3.54
CA GLY A 344 11.77 -11.49 4.00
C GLY A 344 10.86 -11.67 5.20
N GLY A 345 10.08 -12.75 5.20
CA GLY A 345 9.21 -13.16 6.31
C GLY A 345 9.80 -14.31 7.11
N ILE A 346 9.11 -14.70 8.18
CA ILE A 346 9.35 -15.94 8.94
C ILE A 346 9.54 -17.16 8.04
N SER A 347 8.79 -17.27 6.95
CA SER A 347 8.92 -18.32 5.93
C SER A 347 10.35 -18.44 5.40
N SER A 348 11.05 -17.32 5.23
CA SER A 348 12.44 -17.28 4.79
C SER A 348 13.40 -17.80 5.86
N VAL A 349 13.10 -17.54 7.13
CA VAL A 349 13.86 -18.11 8.27
C VAL A 349 13.71 -19.63 8.32
N ILE A 350 12.48 -20.13 8.19
CA ILE A 350 12.18 -21.57 8.17
C ILE A 350 12.95 -22.26 7.04
N LEU A 351 12.90 -21.68 5.82
CA LEU A 351 13.64 -22.17 4.66
C LEU A 351 15.15 -22.20 4.90
N SER A 352 15.70 -21.14 5.49
CA SER A 352 17.12 -21.06 5.83
C SER A 352 17.54 -22.14 6.83
N CYS A 353 16.74 -22.37 7.88
CA CYS A 353 16.98 -23.44 8.86
C CYS A 353 16.95 -24.83 8.23
N ILE A 354 15.95 -25.12 7.39
CA ILE A 354 15.82 -26.41 6.69
C ILE A 354 17.03 -26.68 5.77
N ARG A 355 17.48 -25.66 5.04
CA ARG A 355 18.60 -25.78 4.09
C ARG A 355 19.96 -25.86 4.77
N SER A 356 20.10 -25.28 5.97
CA SER A 356 21.36 -25.26 6.71
C SER A 356 21.60 -26.53 7.54
N ASN A 357 20.56 -27.14 8.09
CA ASN A 357 20.69 -28.38 8.85
C ASN A 357 19.47 -29.30 8.65
N ASP A 358 19.79 -30.51 8.19
CA ASP A 358 18.85 -31.58 7.86
C ASP A 358 17.94 -32.00 9.02
N ILE A 359 18.30 -31.76 10.28
CA ILE A 359 17.45 -32.06 11.43
C ILE A 359 16.21 -31.16 11.46
N TYR A 360 16.31 -29.91 11.01
CA TYR A 360 15.22 -28.95 11.09
C TYR A 360 14.00 -29.35 10.27
N LYS A 361 14.17 -30.03 9.12
CA LYS A 361 13.01 -30.53 8.36
C LYS A 361 12.17 -31.52 9.16
N TYR A 362 12.77 -32.28 10.08
CA TYR A 362 12.04 -33.16 11.01
C TYR A 362 11.38 -32.38 12.14
N ILE A 363 12.06 -31.36 12.70
CA ILE A 363 11.49 -30.49 13.74
C ILE A 363 10.27 -29.73 13.20
N TYR A 364 10.38 -29.09 12.03
CA TYR A 364 9.25 -28.42 11.40
C TYR A 364 8.14 -29.39 11.01
N ALA A 365 8.47 -30.61 10.56
CA ALA A 365 7.47 -31.63 10.31
C ALA A 365 6.74 -32.07 11.59
N LEU A 366 7.41 -32.14 12.75
CA LEU A 366 6.75 -32.37 14.05
C LEU A 366 5.73 -31.27 14.36
N CYS A 367 6.05 -30.02 14.05
CA CYS A 367 5.13 -28.90 14.26
C CYS A 367 3.83 -29.03 13.45
N THR A 368 3.86 -29.65 12.27
CA THR A 368 2.66 -29.86 11.44
C THR A 368 1.64 -30.85 12.03
N TYR A 369 2.02 -31.59 13.08
CA TYR A 369 1.12 -32.52 13.74
C TYR A 369 0.14 -31.77 14.64
N ASN A 370 -1.11 -31.67 14.21
CA ASN A 370 -2.14 -30.94 14.94
C ASN A 370 -2.53 -31.66 16.25
N ILE A 371 -2.19 -31.02 17.36
CA ILE A 371 -2.62 -31.37 18.73
C ILE A 371 -3.60 -30.35 19.32
N ASN A 372 -3.73 -29.16 18.71
CA ASN A 372 -4.58 -28.06 19.13
C ASN A 372 -5.19 -27.39 17.89
N GLU A 373 -6.53 -27.31 17.80
CA GLU A 373 -7.22 -26.75 16.64
C GLU A 373 -6.87 -25.29 16.36
N GLN A 374 -6.43 -24.52 17.36
CA GLN A 374 -5.98 -23.13 17.20
C GLN A 374 -4.74 -23.03 16.28
N ASP A 375 -3.88 -24.05 16.29
CA ASP A 375 -2.61 -24.06 15.57
C ASP A 375 -2.76 -24.40 14.08
N LYS A 376 -3.95 -24.82 13.64
CA LYS A 376 -4.19 -25.42 12.34
C LYS A 376 -3.72 -24.57 11.15
N GLN A 377 -3.83 -23.24 11.25
CA GLN A 377 -3.37 -22.33 10.20
C GLN A 377 -1.84 -22.31 10.11
N THR A 378 -1.14 -22.23 11.25
CA THR A 378 0.32 -22.33 11.32
C THR A 378 0.82 -23.71 10.90
N ASP A 379 0.18 -24.78 11.35
CA ASP A 379 0.55 -26.14 10.98
C ASP A 379 0.48 -26.34 9.45
N LYS A 380 -0.55 -25.77 8.81
CA LYS A 380 -0.68 -25.76 7.35
C LYS A 380 0.39 -24.89 6.68
N PHE A 381 0.64 -23.69 7.18
CA PHE A 381 1.67 -22.79 6.66
C PHE A 381 3.06 -23.46 6.62
N ILE A 382 3.47 -24.12 7.71
CA ILE A 382 4.73 -24.86 7.78
C ILE A 382 4.72 -26.07 6.81
N CYS A 383 3.61 -26.79 6.73
CA CYS A 383 3.44 -27.92 5.81
C CYS A 383 3.61 -27.47 4.34
N ASP A 384 3.03 -26.34 3.96
CA ASP A 384 3.12 -25.78 2.61
C ASP A 384 4.57 -25.41 2.26
N ILE A 385 5.33 -24.82 3.21
CA ILE A 385 6.77 -24.55 3.05
C ILE A 385 7.56 -25.85 2.82
N LEU A 386 7.35 -26.87 3.65
CA LEU A 386 8.03 -28.16 3.52
C LEU A 386 7.70 -28.86 2.20
N ASN A 387 6.45 -28.78 1.74
CA ASN A 387 6.02 -29.36 0.48
C ASN A 387 6.65 -28.65 -0.72
N ASN A 388 6.77 -27.33 -0.67
CA ASN A 388 7.44 -26.53 -1.71
C ASN A 388 8.93 -26.90 -1.84
N GLU A 389 9.61 -27.23 -0.73
CA GLU A 389 10.98 -27.76 -0.72
C GLU A 389 11.06 -29.28 -0.99
N LYS A 390 9.96 -29.92 -1.43
CA LYS A 390 9.88 -31.35 -1.76
C LYS A 390 10.14 -32.29 -0.58
N HIS A 391 9.78 -31.88 0.64
CA HIS A 391 9.90 -32.68 1.86
C HIS A 391 8.60 -33.38 2.30
N TYR A 392 7.61 -33.51 1.40
CA TYR A 392 6.33 -34.17 1.66
C TYR A 392 6.46 -35.56 2.32
N SER A 393 7.40 -36.39 1.85
CA SER A 393 7.61 -37.74 2.40
C SER A 393 8.02 -37.73 3.88
N ILE A 394 8.69 -36.67 4.33
CA ILE A 394 9.14 -36.50 5.72
C ILE A 394 7.94 -36.16 6.60
N VAL A 395 7.09 -35.23 6.16
CA VAL A 395 5.83 -34.89 6.84
C VAL A 395 4.97 -36.14 7.04
N THR A 396 4.74 -36.91 5.98
CA THR A 396 3.98 -38.18 6.07
C THR A 396 4.63 -39.18 7.03
N SER A 397 5.95 -39.30 7.00
CA SER A 397 6.69 -40.24 7.85
C SER A 397 6.61 -39.85 9.33
N VAL A 398 6.73 -38.56 9.64
CA VAL A 398 6.59 -38.03 11.00
C VAL A 398 5.17 -38.25 11.52
N CYS A 399 4.14 -37.87 10.76
CA CYS A 399 2.75 -38.07 11.18
C CYS A 399 2.44 -39.54 11.45
N ARG A 400 2.81 -40.45 10.53
CA ARG A 400 2.60 -41.89 10.72
C ARG A 400 3.35 -42.44 11.94
N TYR A 401 4.57 -41.96 12.18
CA TYR A 401 5.35 -42.33 13.36
C TYR A 401 4.66 -41.88 14.65
N LEU A 402 4.21 -40.63 14.73
CA LEU A 402 3.49 -40.09 15.89
C LEU A 402 2.17 -40.81 16.13
N GLU A 403 1.39 -41.10 15.08
CA GLU A 403 0.15 -41.89 15.17
C GLU A 403 0.42 -43.28 15.75
N THR A 404 1.42 -43.99 15.25
CA THR A 404 1.79 -45.32 15.75
C THR A 404 2.13 -45.28 17.24
N LYS A 405 2.85 -44.24 17.69
CA LYS A 405 3.25 -44.07 19.10
C LYS A 405 2.10 -43.56 19.99
N LYS A 406 1.14 -42.83 19.42
CA LYS A 406 -0.09 -42.37 20.10
C LYS A 406 -0.96 -43.54 20.54
N TYR A 407 -1.07 -44.59 19.72
CA TYR A 407 -1.96 -45.72 19.98
C TYR A 407 -1.33 -46.85 20.82
N ASN A 408 0.00 -47.01 20.86
CA ASN A 408 0.62 -48.27 21.32
C ASN A 408 1.15 -48.35 22.78
N SER A 409 1.02 -47.34 23.65
CA SER A 409 1.32 -47.55 25.09
C SER A 409 0.80 -46.42 25.97
N THR A 410 -0.42 -46.60 26.51
CA THR A 410 -0.96 -45.99 27.75
C THR A 410 -0.43 -44.58 28.13
N PHE A 411 -0.66 -43.60 27.23
CA PHE A 411 -0.26 -42.16 27.22
C PHE A 411 1.00 -41.75 26.42
N SER A 412 1.40 -42.59 25.46
CA SER A 412 2.20 -42.26 24.26
C SER A 412 3.59 -41.65 24.48
N LYS A 413 4.52 -42.43 25.05
CA LYS A 413 5.91 -42.00 25.17
C LYS A 413 6.74 -42.32 23.92
N VAL A 414 7.61 -41.39 23.55
CA VAL A 414 8.57 -41.47 22.45
C VAL A 414 9.96 -41.75 23.03
N MET A 415 10.65 -42.76 22.50
CA MET A 415 11.90 -43.29 23.08
C MET A 415 13.12 -42.70 22.38
N ARG A 416 14.15 -42.29 23.13
CA ARG A 416 15.36 -41.65 22.57
C ARG A 416 16.07 -42.46 21.48
N TYR A 417 15.97 -43.79 21.51
CA TYR A 417 16.58 -44.70 20.53
C TYR A 417 15.73 -44.95 19.28
N ASP A 418 14.50 -44.42 19.23
CA ASP A 418 13.65 -44.55 18.07
C ASP A 418 14.23 -43.80 16.85
N LYS A 419 13.74 -44.16 15.66
CA LYS A 419 14.07 -43.49 14.40
C LYS A 419 12.81 -43.04 13.68
N ILE A 420 12.88 -41.84 13.11
CA ILE A 420 11.89 -41.34 12.16
C ILE A 420 12.57 -41.38 10.79
N GLN A 421 12.23 -42.41 9.99
CA GLN A 421 12.91 -42.69 8.72
C GLN A 421 14.43 -42.85 8.94
N ASN A 422 15.25 -41.94 8.39
CA ASN A 422 16.71 -41.98 8.48
C ASN A 422 17.27 -41.15 9.64
N CYS A 423 16.43 -40.38 10.35
CA CYS A 423 16.85 -39.51 11.44
C CYS A 423 16.72 -40.22 12.79
N LYS A 424 17.77 -40.15 13.61
CA LYS A 424 17.73 -40.65 14.99
C LYS A 424 16.95 -39.66 15.84
N LEU A 425 15.94 -40.13 16.56
CA LEU A 425 15.14 -39.25 17.41
C LEU A 425 15.99 -38.58 18.50
N SER A 426 17.06 -39.24 18.97
CA SER A 426 18.01 -38.65 19.92
C SER A 426 18.53 -37.29 19.47
N GLU A 427 18.82 -37.12 18.18
CA GLU A 427 19.35 -35.86 17.63
C GLU A 427 18.29 -34.75 17.65
N ILE A 428 17.03 -35.09 17.37
CA ILE A 428 15.90 -34.15 17.48
C ILE A 428 15.68 -33.77 18.95
N LEU A 429 15.65 -34.74 19.86
CA LEU A 429 15.43 -34.49 21.29
C LEU A 429 16.54 -33.64 21.89
N ASP A 430 17.79 -33.85 21.48
CA ASP A 430 18.93 -33.06 21.93
C ASP A 430 18.81 -31.59 21.50
N VAL A 431 18.36 -31.31 20.27
CA VAL A 431 18.10 -29.94 19.79
C VAL A 431 16.93 -29.29 20.54
N LEU A 432 15.91 -30.08 20.89
CA LEU A 432 14.75 -29.62 21.68
C LEU A 432 15.04 -29.52 23.19
N GLY A 433 16.23 -29.93 23.66
CA GLY A 433 16.60 -29.90 25.09
C GLY A 433 15.85 -30.94 25.93
N ILE A 434 15.37 -32.02 25.33
CA ILE A 434 14.61 -33.07 26.01
C ILE A 434 15.56 -34.21 26.39
N HIS A 435 15.70 -34.47 27.70
CA HIS A 435 16.54 -35.52 28.23
C HIS A 435 15.70 -36.67 28.79
N GLY A 436 15.27 -37.59 27.92
CA GLY A 436 14.56 -38.81 28.32
C GLY A 436 13.37 -39.16 27.44
N GLU A 437 12.49 -40.02 27.97
CA GLU A 437 11.20 -40.34 27.33
C GLU A 437 10.24 -39.16 27.45
N VAL A 438 9.51 -38.87 26.38
CA VAL A 438 8.60 -37.72 26.31
C VAL A 438 7.27 -38.12 25.68
N SER A 439 6.15 -37.51 26.07
CA SER A 439 4.88 -37.77 25.38
C SER A 439 4.87 -37.17 23.98
N VAL A 440 4.04 -37.71 23.07
CA VAL A 440 3.84 -37.11 21.73
C VAL A 440 3.44 -35.64 21.84
N GLU A 441 2.51 -35.32 22.74
CA GLU A 441 2.07 -33.95 22.99
C GLU A 441 3.23 -33.06 23.43
N LYS A 442 4.01 -33.46 24.44
CA LYS A 442 5.16 -32.67 24.91
C LYS A 442 6.25 -32.54 23.85
N LEU A 443 6.46 -33.56 23.02
CA LEU A 443 7.41 -33.49 21.90
C LEU A 443 7.00 -32.45 20.86
N VAL A 444 5.71 -32.47 20.46
CA VAL A 444 5.17 -31.53 19.48
C VAL A 444 5.16 -30.10 20.06
N THR A 445 4.75 -29.93 21.32
CA THR A 445 4.79 -28.64 22.01
C THR A 445 6.22 -28.10 22.10
N ALA A 446 7.19 -28.91 22.50
CA ALA A 446 8.60 -28.50 22.55
C ALA A 446 9.15 -28.12 21.18
N ALA A 447 8.75 -28.83 20.11
CA ALA A 447 9.10 -28.47 18.74
C ALA A 447 8.50 -27.10 18.35
N LYS A 448 7.22 -26.88 18.64
CA LYS A 448 6.53 -25.59 18.39
C LYS A 448 7.17 -24.44 19.17
N GLU A 449 7.49 -24.63 20.45
CA GLU A 449 8.21 -23.65 21.28
C GLU A 449 9.61 -23.37 20.74
N HIS A 450 10.34 -24.40 20.32
CA HIS A 450 11.67 -24.25 19.74
C HIS A 450 11.64 -23.45 18.44
N VAL A 451 10.67 -23.74 17.56
CA VAL A 451 10.46 -22.97 16.31
C VAL A 451 10.11 -21.52 16.64
N MET A 452 9.19 -21.27 17.57
CA MET A 452 8.85 -19.91 18.01
C MET A 452 10.08 -19.15 18.51
N LYS A 453 10.94 -19.80 19.30
CA LYS A 453 12.17 -19.18 19.82
C LYS A 453 13.15 -18.78 18.71
N ILE A 454 13.29 -19.60 17.66
CA ILE A 454 14.13 -19.29 16.50
C ILE A 454 13.55 -18.11 15.72
N CYS A 455 12.25 -18.19 15.40
CA CYS A 455 11.54 -17.20 14.59
C CYS A 455 11.51 -15.84 15.29
N LYS A 456 11.06 -15.78 16.56
CA LYS A 456 10.96 -14.55 17.35
C LYS A 456 12.29 -13.79 17.43
N LYS A 457 13.42 -14.50 17.51
CA LYS A 457 14.75 -13.85 17.59
C LYS A 457 15.09 -13.02 16.35
N GLN A 458 14.48 -13.32 15.21
CA GLN A 458 14.73 -12.64 13.94
C GLN A 458 13.63 -11.67 13.54
N GLU A 459 12.50 -11.65 14.26
CA GLU A 459 11.40 -10.75 13.93
C GLU A 459 11.76 -9.29 14.17
N LEU A 460 11.43 -8.45 13.20
CA LEU A 460 11.56 -7.00 13.30
C LEU A 460 10.22 -6.37 13.66
N PHE A 461 10.31 -5.28 14.42
CA PHE A 461 9.15 -4.43 14.64
C PHE A 461 8.83 -3.68 13.35
N TYR A 462 7.54 -3.61 13.01
CA TYR A 462 7.10 -2.77 11.90
C TYR A 462 5.66 -2.30 12.12
N VAL A 463 5.34 -1.20 11.46
CA VAL A 463 3.97 -0.64 11.41
C VAL A 463 3.56 -0.43 9.96
N ASN A 464 2.32 -0.75 9.65
CA ASN A 464 1.76 -0.57 8.33
C ASN A 464 1.12 0.82 8.22
N ASN A 465 1.63 1.61 7.29
CA ASN A 465 1.13 2.94 7.04
C ASN A 465 0.48 3.03 5.66
N SER A 466 -0.41 4.01 5.52
CA SER A 466 -0.91 4.44 4.22
C SER A 466 -0.61 5.91 4.02
N MET A 467 -0.25 6.28 2.80
CA MET A 467 0.04 7.66 2.43
C MET A 467 -0.58 7.94 1.07
N THR A 468 -1.03 9.19 0.88
CA THR A 468 -1.45 9.70 -0.42
C THR A 468 -0.53 10.84 -0.81
N LEU A 469 0.23 10.66 -1.88
CA LEU A 469 1.09 11.68 -2.46
C LEU A 469 0.38 12.35 -3.63
N ASN A 470 0.35 13.67 -3.63
CA ASN A 470 -0.12 14.45 -4.77
C ASN A 470 1.10 14.92 -5.57
N VAL A 471 1.30 14.33 -6.74
CA VAL A 471 2.48 14.54 -7.58
C VAL A 471 2.09 15.11 -8.94
N ARG A 472 3.00 15.88 -9.52
CA ARG A 472 2.82 16.43 -10.86
C ARG A 472 3.19 15.36 -11.89
N VAL A 473 2.33 15.21 -12.91
CA VAL A 473 2.65 14.36 -14.07
C VAL A 473 3.51 15.15 -15.04
N LYS A 474 4.69 14.62 -15.36
CA LYS A 474 5.59 15.21 -16.36
C LYS A 474 5.22 14.76 -17.77
N ASN A 475 5.03 13.45 -17.94
CA ASN A 475 4.67 12.83 -19.22
C ASN A 475 3.92 11.53 -18.98
N VAL A 476 3.07 11.15 -19.93
CA VAL A 476 2.49 9.80 -20.05
C VAL A 476 3.04 9.19 -21.34
N VAL A 477 3.56 7.97 -21.25
CA VAL A 477 4.20 7.24 -22.34
C VAL A 477 3.54 5.89 -22.49
N MET A 478 3.13 5.54 -23.70
CA MET A 478 2.57 4.23 -24.00
C MET A 478 3.66 3.30 -24.56
N TYR A 479 3.81 2.12 -23.96
CA TYR A 479 4.72 1.06 -24.38
C TYR A 479 3.93 -0.12 -24.94
N ASP A 480 4.28 -0.53 -26.16
CA ASP A 480 3.67 -1.68 -26.82
C ASP A 480 4.77 -2.50 -27.53
N ASP A 481 5.02 -3.70 -27.03
CA ASP A 481 6.01 -4.64 -27.58
C ASP A 481 5.62 -5.17 -28.97
N LYS A 482 4.36 -5.04 -29.40
CA LYS A 482 3.85 -5.64 -30.66
C LYS A 482 3.49 -4.65 -31.76
N ARG A 483 3.34 -3.35 -31.50
CA ARG A 483 3.04 -2.35 -32.55
C ARG A 483 4.31 -1.93 -33.29
N LYS A 484 4.55 -2.52 -34.48
CA LYS A 484 5.43 -1.88 -35.47
C LYS A 484 4.75 -0.58 -35.97
N VAL A 485 5.55 0.47 -36.13
CA VAL A 485 5.15 1.87 -36.48
C VAL A 485 4.37 2.02 -37.81
N SER A 486 4.05 0.94 -38.51
CA SER A 486 3.41 0.99 -39.83
C SER A 486 1.93 1.41 -39.85
N ASP A 487 1.20 1.41 -38.73
CA ASP A 487 -0.25 1.71 -38.75
C ASP A 487 -0.63 3.17 -38.40
N VAL A 488 0.33 4.05 -38.12
CA VAL A 488 0.03 5.47 -37.84
C VAL A 488 -0.03 6.32 -39.13
N CYS A 489 0.32 5.77 -40.30
CA CYS A 489 0.36 6.53 -41.56
C CYS A 489 -0.35 5.92 -42.78
N SER A 490 -1.17 4.87 -42.65
CA SER A 490 -1.81 4.28 -43.85
C SER A 490 -3.28 3.94 -43.68
N LYS A 491 -4.13 4.95 -43.46
CA LYS A 491 -5.52 4.97 -43.97
C LYS A 491 -5.97 6.40 -44.30
N THR A 492 -5.40 6.95 -45.37
CA THR A 492 -6.05 7.98 -46.21
C THR A 492 -6.06 7.48 -47.66
N LYS A 493 -7.09 6.69 -48.00
CA LYS A 493 -7.70 6.71 -49.33
C LYS A 493 -8.91 7.64 -49.14
N ASP A 494 -8.98 8.82 -49.73
CA ASP A 494 -8.88 9.12 -51.15
C ASP A 494 -8.33 10.53 -51.43
N GLY A 495 -7.63 10.66 -52.57
CA GLY A 495 -7.75 11.79 -53.50
C GLY A 495 -7.29 13.19 -53.05
N HIS A 496 -6.02 13.51 -53.27
CA HIS A 496 -5.52 14.65 -54.06
C HIS A 496 -4.12 15.06 -53.60
N ILE A 497 -3.13 14.74 -54.42
CA ILE A 497 -1.75 15.20 -54.27
C ILE A 497 -1.70 16.65 -54.77
N PHE A 498 -1.48 17.60 -53.86
CA PHE A 498 -0.86 18.88 -54.23
C PHE A 498 0.64 18.75 -53.98
N ALA A 499 1.39 18.65 -55.08
CA ALA A 499 2.83 18.75 -55.06
C ALA A 499 3.22 20.19 -54.70
N TYR A 500 3.98 20.36 -53.62
CA TYR A 500 4.81 21.55 -53.44
C TYR A 500 6.25 21.22 -53.81
N PRO A 501 6.93 22.05 -54.62
CA PRO A 501 8.29 21.79 -55.04
C PRO A 501 9.26 22.03 -53.87
N SER A 502 10.22 21.12 -53.71
CA SER A 502 11.39 21.35 -52.87
C SER A 502 12.23 22.50 -53.41
N PRO A 503 12.74 23.42 -52.57
CA PRO A 503 13.97 24.12 -52.85
C PRO A 503 15.14 23.36 -52.22
N SER A 504 16.12 23.15 -53.08
CA SER A 504 17.39 22.45 -52.98
C SER A 504 18.32 22.86 -51.82
N PRO A 505 19.33 22.02 -51.52
CA PRO A 505 20.25 22.19 -50.40
C PRO A 505 21.25 23.32 -50.68
N ARG A 506 21.56 24.12 -49.64
CA ARG A 506 22.76 24.96 -49.66
C ARG A 506 23.92 24.21 -49.03
N ILE A 507 24.88 23.84 -49.86
CA ILE A 507 26.27 23.60 -49.47
C ILE A 507 26.98 24.93 -49.68
N PHE A 508 27.50 25.51 -48.60
CA PHE A 508 28.87 26.02 -48.43
C PHE A 508 29.11 26.22 -46.95
#